data_AF-A0A9E0JJ65-F1
#
_entry.id   AF-A0A9E0JJ65-F1
#
_cell.length_a   1.000
_cell.length_b   1.000
_cell.length_c   1.000
_cell.angle_alpha   90.00
_cell.angle_beta   90.00
_cell.angle_gamma   90.00
#
_symmetry.space_group_name_H-M   'P 1'
#
loop_
_entity.id
_entity.type
_entity.pdbx_description
1 polymer ?
#
loop_
_entity_poly.entity_id
_entity_poly.type
_entity_poly.pdbx_seq_one_letter_code
_entity_poly.pdbx_strand_id
1 'polypeptide(L)'
;MDKRVVVCPSCKKKMKIGNKAAKYRCPNCKEIVVITNLKLFILKIEGFFKGIIQTAIDMKNSIKYKYNNAKATYKYMSQLKKNMKNDPNWSNYHKEQREMKQAEKPNKFKEFFKRK
;
A
#
# COMPACT_ATOMS: atom_id res chain seq x y z
N MET A 1 23.48 -21.50 -18.14
CA MET A 1 24.26 -21.34 -16.89
C MET A 1 23.74 -20.10 -16.16
N ASP A 2 23.07 -20.29 -15.02
CA ASP A 2 22.53 -19.18 -14.24
C ASP A 2 23.66 -18.33 -13.64
N LYS A 3 23.57 -17.01 -13.87
CA LYS A 3 24.52 -16.02 -13.36
C LYS A 3 23.81 -15.14 -12.33
N ARG A 4 24.44 -14.89 -11.18
CA ARG A 4 23.94 -13.98 -10.13
C ARG A 4 24.86 -12.77 -9.99
N VAL A 5 24.26 -11.63 -9.64
CA VAL A 5 25.01 -10.42 -9.30
C VAL A 5 25.35 -10.47 -7.81
N VAL A 6 26.64 -10.41 -7.49
CA VAL A 6 27.15 -10.38 -6.12
C VAL A 6 28.10 -9.20 -5.96
N VAL A 7 28.13 -8.63 -4.77
CA VAL A 7 29.03 -7.52 -4.42
C VAL A 7 30.39 -8.08 -4.01
N CYS A 8 31.47 -7.56 -4.59
CA CYS A 8 32.83 -7.88 -4.18
C CYS A 8 33.06 -7.43 -2.73
N PRO A 9 33.58 -8.27 -1.82
CA PRO A 9 33.88 -7.86 -0.45
C PRO A 9 34.93 -6.75 -0.40
N SER A 10 35.91 -6.79 -1.29
CA SER A 10 37.08 -5.89 -1.23
C SER A 10 36.80 -4.54 -1.90
N CYS A 11 36.27 -4.53 -3.13
CA CYS A 11 36.02 -3.29 -3.86
C CYS A 11 34.56 -2.80 -3.83
N LYS A 12 33.64 -3.54 -3.20
CA LYS A 12 32.19 -3.24 -3.12
C LYS A 12 31.48 -3.03 -4.46
N LYS A 13 32.16 -3.28 -5.60
CA LYS A 13 31.55 -3.24 -6.93
C LYS A 13 30.79 -4.54 -7.19
N LYS A 14 29.70 -4.41 -7.96
CA LYS A 14 28.86 -5.53 -8.39
C LYS A 14 29.60 -6.33 -9.47
N MET A 15 29.59 -7.65 -9.35
CA MET A 15 30.12 -8.58 -10.36
C MET A 15 29.12 -9.69 -10.64
N LYS A 16 29.18 -10.27 -11.85
CA LYS A 16 28.37 -11.42 -12.24
C LYS A 16 29.18 -12.70 -11.97
N ILE A 17 28.68 -13.57 -11.10
CA ILE A 17 29.26 -14.89 -10.84
C ILE A 17 28.31 -16.00 -11.30
N GLY A 18 28.83 -17.19 -11.56
CA GLY A 18 27.99 -18.37 -11.76
C GLY A 18 27.30 -18.78 -10.46
N ASN A 19 26.13 -19.42 -10.56
CA ASN A 19 25.40 -19.96 -9.41
C ASN A 19 26.03 -21.26 -8.87
N LYS A 20 27.35 -21.25 -8.61
CA LYS A 20 28.11 -22.38 -8.06
C LYS A 20 29.12 -21.87 -7.03
N ALA A 21 29.38 -22.67 -5.99
CA ALA A 21 30.46 -22.39 -5.06
C ALA A 21 31.81 -22.62 -5.76
N ALA A 22 32.55 -21.54 -5.94
CA ALA A 22 33.85 -21.55 -6.59
C ALA A 22 34.65 -20.31 -6.16
N LYS A 23 35.94 -20.32 -6.51
CA LYS A 23 36.80 -19.15 -6.44
C LYS A 23 36.54 -18.29 -7.68
N TYR A 24 36.10 -17.05 -7.49
CA TYR A 24 35.85 -16.10 -8.56
C TYR A 24 36.85 -14.97 -8.51
N ARG A 25 37.41 -14.60 -9.66
CA ARG A 25 38.27 -13.42 -9.76
C ARG A 25 37.40 -12.19 -9.98
N CYS A 26 37.56 -11.18 -9.14
CA CYS A 26 36.87 -9.90 -9.34
C CYS A 26 37.42 -9.22 -10.60
N PRO A 27 36.57 -8.78 -11.55
CA PRO A 27 37.03 -8.06 -12.74
C PRO A 27 37.59 -6.67 -12.40
N ASN A 28 37.21 -6.10 -11.26
CA ASN A 28 37.58 -4.73 -10.90
C ASN A 28 38.83 -4.65 -10.01
N CYS A 29 38.94 -5.45 -8.95
CA CYS A 29 40.12 -5.45 -8.07
C CYS A 29 41.07 -6.63 -8.30
N LYS A 30 40.79 -7.52 -9.26
CA LYS A 30 41.57 -8.74 -9.57
C LYS A 30 41.73 -9.74 -8.43
N GLU A 31 41.14 -9.46 -7.27
CA GLU A 31 41.20 -10.31 -6.07
C GLU A 31 40.33 -11.56 -6.20
N ILE A 32 40.76 -12.64 -5.56
CA ILE A 32 40.07 -13.93 -5.60
C ILE A 32 39.07 -13.98 -4.45
N VAL A 33 37.79 -13.95 -4.79
CA VAL A 33 36.68 -14.05 -3.86
C VAL A 33 36.20 -15.49 -3.81
N VAL A 34 36.29 -16.11 -2.63
CA VAL A 34 35.72 -17.44 -2.40
C VAL A 34 34.24 -17.30 -2.07
N ILE A 35 33.39 -17.90 -2.89
CA ILE A 35 31.95 -17.97 -2.65
C ILE A 35 31.64 -19.39 -2.17
N THR A 36 31.25 -19.52 -0.90
CA THR A 36 30.79 -20.78 -0.30
C THR A 36 29.28 -20.98 -0.49
N ASN A 37 28.81 -22.22 -0.35
CA ASN A 37 27.37 -22.54 -0.41
C ASN A 37 26.54 -21.76 0.63
N LEU A 38 27.11 -21.53 1.82
CA LEU A 38 26.50 -20.75 2.89
C LEU A 38 26.26 -19.29 2.46
N LYS A 39 27.25 -18.68 1.80
CA LYS A 39 27.16 -17.32 1.28
C LYS A 39 26.15 -17.21 0.13
N LEU A 40 26.07 -18.22 -0.72
CA LEU A 40 25.04 -18.36 -1.76
C LEU A 40 23.62 -18.46 -1.16
N PHE A 41 23.48 -19.16 -0.04
CA PHE A 41 22.20 -19.31 0.66
C PHE A 41 21.76 -18.00 1.34
N ILE A 42 22.67 -17.30 2.03
CA ILE A 42 22.41 -15.98 2.62
C ILE A 42 21.96 -14.97 1.56
N LEU A 43 22.64 -14.94 0.40
CA LEU A 43 22.28 -14.05 -0.70
C LEU A 43 20.88 -14.36 -1.30
N LYS A 44 20.44 -15.62 -1.27
CA LYS A 44 19.05 -15.97 -1.63
C LYS A 44 18.06 -15.43 -0.62
N ILE A 45 18.39 -15.56 0.67
CA ILE A 45 17.54 -15.12 1.78
C ILE A 45 17.40 -13.59 1.80
N GLU A 46 18.50 -12.85 1.68
CA GLU A 46 18.46 -11.38 1.66
C GLU A 46 17.57 -10.81 0.55
N GLY A 47 17.55 -11.45 -0.63
CA GLY A 47 16.67 -11.05 -1.73
C GLY A 47 15.20 -11.23 -1.40
N PHE A 48 14.85 -12.31 -0.69
CA PHE A 48 13.48 -12.60 -0.29
C PHE A 48 13.00 -11.66 0.84
N PHE A 49 13.84 -11.40 1.84
CA PHE A 49 13.50 -10.50 2.94
C PHE A 49 13.33 -9.04 2.51
N LYS A 50 14.14 -8.55 1.56
CA LYS A 50 13.96 -7.20 1.00
C LYS A 50 12.59 -7.02 0.35
N GLY A 51 12.08 -8.05 -0.33
CA GLY A 51 10.74 -8.04 -0.91
C GLY A 51 9.67 -7.91 0.17
N ILE A 52 9.73 -8.74 1.21
CA ILE A 52 8.75 -8.74 2.31
C ILE A 52 8.75 -7.40 3.07
N ILE A 53 9.93 -6.85 3.37
CA ILE A 53 10.05 -5.57 4.10
C ILE A 53 9.43 -4.43 3.29
N GLN A 54 9.71 -4.38 1.98
CA GLN A 54 9.15 -3.34 1.11
C GLN A 54 7.62 -3.44 1.06
N THR A 55 7.07 -4.64 0.88
CA THR A 55 5.61 -4.87 0.87
C THR A 55 4.96 -4.49 2.20
N ALA A 56 5.61 -4.76 3.34
CA ALA A 56 5.10 -4.39 4.65
C ALA A 56 5.07 -2.86 4.87
N ILE A 57 6.11 -2.15 4.40
CA ILE A 57 6.18 -0.68 4.45
C ILE A 57 5.09 -0.06 3.58
N ASP A 58 4.91 -0.57 2.36
CA ASP A 58 3.89 -0.08 1.42
C ASP A 58 2.46 -0.33 1.96
N MET A 59 2.23 -1.49 2.58
CA MET A 59 0.95 -1.78 3.25
C MET A 59 0.68 -0.78 4.38
N LYS A 60 1.67 -0.48 5.23
CA LYS A 60 1.55 0.50 6.32
C LYS A 60 1.24 1.91 5.80
N ASN A 61 1.93 2.33 4.73
CA ASN A 61 1.72 3.65 4.14
C ASN A 61 0.34 3.78 3.49
N SER A 62 -0.16 2.74 2.84
CA SER A 62 -1.50 2.74 2.24
C SER A 62 -2.62 2.86 3.29
N ILE A 63 -2.49 2.16 4.43
CA ILE A 63 -3.45 2.25 5.54
C ILE A 63 -3.42 3.66 6.15
N LYS A 64 -2.23 4.21 6.37
CA LYS A 64 -2.07 5.59 6.90
C LYS A 64 -2.67 6.62 5.94
N TYR A 65 -2.48 6.46 4.64
CA TYR A 65 -3.07 7.33 3.63
C TYR A 65 -4.60 7.28 3.65
N LYS A 66 -5.20 6.07 3.66
CA LYS A 66 -6.65 5.89 3.74
C LYS A 66 -7.23 6.51 5.01
N TYR A 67 -6.59 6.32 6.16
CA TYR A 67 -7.01 6.90 7.43
C TYR A 67 -6.96 8.44 7.42
N ASN A 68 -5.84 9.02 6.96
CA ASN A 68 -5.69 10.47 6.88
C ASN A 68 -6.70 11.09 5.90
N ASN A 69 -6.96 10.44 4.78
CA ASN A 69 -7.95 10.91 3.81
C ASN A 69 -9.36 10.89 4.41
N ALA A 70 -9.75 9.79 5.08
CA ALA A 70 -11.03 9.70 5.78
C ALA A 70 -11.17 10.79 6.86
N LYS A 71 -10.11 11.05 7.63
CA LYS A 71 -10.08 12.11 8.65
C LYS A 71 -10.21 13.51 8.03
N ALA A 72 -9.53 13.76 6.90
CA ALA A 72 -9.61 15.02 6.18
C ALA A 72 -11.02 15.26 5.61
N THR A 73 -11.60 14.24 4.96
CA THR A 73 -12.98 14.27 4.45
C THR A 73 -13.98 14.49 5.58
N TYR A 74 -13.82 13.82 6.72
CA TYR A 74 -14.69 14.03 7.88
C TYR A 74 -14.58 15.46 8.41
N LYS A 75 -13.37 16.00 8.52
CA LYS A 75 -13.15 17.38 8.96
C LYS A 75 -13.81 18.36 8.00
N TYR A 76 -13.64 18.19 6.69
CA TYR A 76 -14.28 19.00 5.65
C TYR A 76 -15.81 18.92 5.73
N MET A 77 -16.39 17.72 5.81
CA MET A 77 -17.84 17.55 5.98
C MET A 77 -18.36 18.19 7.27
N SER A 78 -17.61 18.09 8.38
CA SER A 78 -18.01 18.71 9.65
C SER A 78 -17.98 20.24 9.59
N GLN A 79 -17.02 20.82 8.86
CA GLN A 79 -16.94 22.25 8.60
C GLN A 79 -18.07 22.71 7.69
N LEU A 80 -18.32 22.00 6.58
CA LEU A 80 -19.48 22.25 5.72
C LEU A 80 -20.79 22.21 6.53
N LYS A 81 -20.99 21.18 7.34
CA LYS A 81 -22.19 21.05 8.18
C LYS A 81 -22.34 22.20 9.18
N LYS A 82 -21.23 22.72 9.72
CA LYS A 82 -21.26 23.90 10.61
C LYS A 82 -21.60 25.17 9.84
N ASN A 83 -20.99 25.37 8.67
CA ASN A 83 -21.25 26.53 7.82
C ASN A 83 -22.70 26.54 7.32
N MET A 84 -23.22 25.40 6.88
CA MET A 84 -24.62 25.29 6.47
C MET A 84 -25.59 25.47 7.64
N LYS A 85 -25.27 24.99 8.85
CA LYS A 85 -26.09 25.23 10.06
C LYS A 85 -26.17 26.70 10.47
N ASN A 86 -25.15 27.47 10.13
CA ASN A 86 -25.09 28.91 10.40
C ASN A 86 -25.70 29.74 9.26
N ASP A 87 -26.14 29.11 8.17
CA ASP A 87 -26.81 29.78 7.06
C ASP A 87 -28.29 30.07 7.45
N PRO A 88 -28.80 31.29 7.26
CA PRO A 88 -30.19 31.64 7.55
C PRO A 88 -31.21 30.79 6.77
N ASN A 89 -30.81 30.14 5.66
CA ASN A 89 -31.67 29.28 4.84
C ASN A 89 -31.65 27.79 5.26
N TRP A 90 -30.97 27.44 6.36
CA TRP A 90 -30.82 26.05 6.84
C TRP A 90 -32.15 25.33 7.15
N SER A 91 -33.18 26.09 7.54
CA SER A 91 -34.52 25.56 7.81
C SER A 91 -35.20 25.03 6.54
N ASN A 92 -35.01 25.70 5.38
CA ASN A 92 -35.54 25.26 4.09
C ASN A 92 -34.80 24.05 3.53
N TYR A 93 -33.47 24.00 3.68
CA TYR A 93 -32.67 22.84 3.28
C TYR A 93 -33.14 21.54 3.96
N HIS A 94 -33.47 21.60 5.25
CA HIS A 94 -34.04 20.46 5.97
C HIS A 94 -35.47 20.11 5.54
N LYS A 95 -36.24 21.08 5.09
CA LYS A 95 -37.60 20.89 4.59
C LYS A 95 -37.56 20.19 3.22
N GLU A 96 -36.74 20.66 2.29
CA GLU A 96 -36.52 20.01 0.98
C GLU A 96 -35.98 18.58 1.12
N GLN A 97 -35.04 18.32 2.04
CA GLN A 97 -34.54 16.97 2.29
C GLN A 97 -35.61 16.02 2.86
N ARG A 98 -36.56 16.53 3.67
CA ARG A 98 -37.69 15.72 4.16
C ARG A 98 -38.71 15.48 3.06
N GLU A 99 -38.97 16.47 2.23
CA GLU A 99 -39.90 16.39 1.10
C GLU A 99 -39.36 15.42 0.03
N MET A 100 -38.07 15.49 -0.31
CA MET A 100 -37.41 14.52 -1.18
C MET A 100 -37.46 13.10 -0.59
N LYS A 101 -37.14 12.91 0.70
CA LYS A 101 -37.25 11.58 1.35
C LYS A 101 -38.69 11.06 1.46
N GLN A 102 -39.68 11.94 1.49
CA GLN A 102 -41.10 11.54 1.47
C GLN A 102 -41.55 11.18 0.06
N ALA A 103 -41.11 11.92 -0.96
CA ALA A 103 -41.34 11.61 -2.37
C ALA A 103 -40.61 10.33 -2.81
N GLU A 104 -39.42 10.09 -2.25
CA GLU A 104 -38.57 8.95 -2.53
C GLU A 104 -38.90 7.74 -1.65
N LYS A 105 -39.82 7.82 -0.67
CA LYS A 105 -40.39 6.63 -0.02
C LYS A 105 -41.27 5.93 -1.05
N PRO A 106 -40.81 4.88 -1.73
CA PRO A 106 -41.75 4.10 -2.50
C PRO A 106 -42.58 3.31 -1.48
N ASN A 107 -43.86 3.06 -1.77
CA ASN A 107 -44.73 2.16 -1.01
C ASN A 107 -44.22 0.70 -0.91
N LYS A 108 -42.93 0.43 -1.15
CA LYS A 108 -42.29 -0.88 -1.18
C LYS A 108 -42.41 -1.68 0.12
N PHE A 109 -42.42 -1.01 1.29
CA PHE A 109 -42.61 -1.74 2.55
C PHE A 109 -44.03 -2.32 2.69
N LYS A 110 -45.07 -1.65 2.17
CA LYS A 110 -46.44 -2.18 2.21
C LYS A 110 -46.69 -3.27 1.16
N GLU A 111 -45.99 -3.26 0.03
CA GLU A 111 -46.10 -4.31 -0.99
C GLU A 111 -45.38 -5.60 -0.59
N PHE A 112 -44.30 -5.52 0.18
CA PHE A 112 -43.55 -6.72 0.61
C PHE A 112 -44.36 -7.61 1.57
N PHE A 113 -45.24 -7.03 2.38
CA PHE A 113 -46.10 -7.76 3.32
C PHE A 113 -47.46 -8.18 2.74
N LYS A 114 -47.83 -7.73 1.54
CA LYS A 114 -49.06 -8.15 0.84
C LYS A 114 -48.90 -9.40 -0.04
N ARG A 115 -47.67 -9.87 -0.25
CA ARG A 115 -47.35 -11.08 -1.04
C ARG A 115 -47.16 -12.33 -0.18
N LYS A 116 -47.73 -12.38 1.02
CA LYS A 116 -47.69 -13.57 1.87
C LYS A 116 -49.11 -14.07 2.15
#